data_AF-A0A1Q4Y6U1-F1
#
_entry.id   AF-A0A1Q4Y6U1-F1
#
_cell.length_a   1.000
_cell.length_b   1.000
_cell.length_c   1.000
_cell.angle_alpha   90.00
_cell.angle_beta   90.00
_cell.angle_gamma   90.00
#
_symmetry.space_group_name_H-M   'P 1'
#
loop_
_entity.id
_entity.type
_entity.pdbx_description
1 polymer ?
#
loop_
_entity_poly.entity_id
_entity_poly.type
_entity_poly.pdbx_seq_one_letter_code
_entity_poly.pdbx_strand_id
1 'polypeptide(L)'
;MMWVSNDVEPTLSDLRAMLADQGAPDEVLRLVDAARDVPDALERLTTAGFVQPVAELAMAFLDGFSPLLEPDRGPLDAELAASEFLGAMAESTDPEDFPDMVAAMISDAEATGRPEALALARAFAVLAPPEVRPIASQAADRLVASGLRDPKWARTVGKPTVDACFGYADPRGAQEGLALTFSYGRKSHVLVLLIDHDLGGLKDCFVSDQPKRIRAGYAHAAAELGFPFREYTPEQARRIAADALEREPCPVEPDQVEDVTRTLALLEQRLELLPEAPPTALDTSVHRLKVTLRGSKPPIWRRVEVLSSTPLVRLHQTIQDLFGWEDYHLWVFDTPQGEYGMPDQDLGHGDAATVTLADVARDPKDRIGYLYDFGDAWDHDIVVEDVVQAEPGVAYPRCLTGRRAAPPEDSGGIWGYAHLCDVLADPKHPEHAERLEWLDLDSATDFDPAAFDADEVNDYLSRQAKVPIKP
;
A
#
# COMPACT_ATOMS: atom_id res chain seq x y z
N MET A 1 17.80 0.43 -21.45
CA MET A 1 18.33 1.66 -22.10
C MET A 1 17.12 2.34 -22.71
N MET A 2 16.45 3.17 -21.91
CA MET A 2 15.16 3.75 -22.26
C MET A 2 15.28 5.27 -22.23
N TRP A 3 14.82 5.91 -23.30
CA TRP A 3 14.92 7.36 -23.55
C TRP A 3 13.62 7.84 -24.18
N VAL A 4 12.61 8.26 -23.40
CA VAL A 4 11.54 9.12 -23.94
C VAL A 4 10.90 10.08 -22.91
N SER A 5 11.61 10.68 -21.95
CA SER A 5 11.01 11.83 -21.22
C SER A 5 11.99 12.97 -20.94
N ASN A 6 11.94 13.99 -21.80
CA ASN A 6 12.16 15.43 -21.58
C ASN A 6 12.38 16.12 -22.94
N ASP A 7 11.77 17.29 -23.16
CA ASP A 7 11.81 18.12 -24.39
C ASP A 7 13.22 18.68 -24.76
N VAL A 8 14.29 18.04 -24.30
CA VAL A 8 15.67 18.36 -24.63
C VAL A 8 16.36 17.07 -25.05
N GLU A 9 16.71 16.94 -26.33
CA GLU A 9 17.52 15.82 -26.80
C GLU A 9 18.82 15.74 -25.96
N PRO A 10 19.11 14.59 -25.34
CA PRO A 10 20.28 14.43 -24.49
C PRO A 10 21.56 14.67 -25.31
N THR A 11 22.51 15.37 -24.71
CA THR A 11 23.82 15.54 -25.35
C THR A 11 24.70 14.33 -25.11
N LEU A 12 25.75 14.16 -25.91
CA LEU A 12 26.79 13.16 -25.64
C LEU A 12 27.40 13.28 -24.24
N SER A 13 27.47 14.50 -23.71
CA SER A 13 27.96 14.75 -22.35
C SER A 13 27.04 14.15 -21.30
N ASP A 14 25.72 14.24 -21.50
CA ASP A 14 24.72 13.70 -20.57
C ASP A 14 24.75 12.17 -20.59
N LEU A 15 24.75 11.58 -21.80
CA LEU A 15 24.88 10.13 -21.99
C LEU A 15 26.17 9.59 -21.34
N ARG A 16 27.30 10.27 -21.53
CA ARG A 16 28.59 9.88 -20.97
C ARG A 16 28.62 9.99 -19.44
N ALA A 17 28.07 11.06 -18.88
CA ALA A 17 28.01 11.28 -17.43
C ALA A 17 27.17 10.20 -16.75
N MET A 18 26.00 9.90 -17.31
CA MET A 18 25.11 8.84 -16.84
C MET A 18 25.80 7.47 -16.87
N LEU A 19 26.45 7.10 -17.97
CA LEU A 19 27.15 5.82 -18.08
C LEU A 19 28.31 5.71 -17.07
N ALA A 20 29.02 6.82 -16.81
CA ALA A 20 30.08 6.83 -15.81
C ALA A 20 29.55 6.65 -14.38
N ASP A 21 28.41 7.28 -14.06
CA ASP A 21 27.73 7.15 -12.76
C ASP A 21 27.24 5.71 -12.51
N GLN A 22 26.77 5.06 -13.57
CA GLN A 22 26.36 3.65 -13.57
C GLN A 22 27.55 2.66 -13.63
N GLY A 23 28.79 3.14 -13.52
CA GLY A 23 29.99 2.29 -13.49
C GLY A 23 30.31 1.57 -14.80
N ALA A 24 29.91 2.14 -15.94
CA ALA A 24 30.19 1.53 -17.25
C ALA A 24 31.70 1.35 -17.49
N PRO A 25 32.12 0.25 -18.15
CA PRO A 25 33.54 0.02 -18.45
C PRO A 25 34.17 1.17 -19.25
N ASP A 26 35.48 1.40 -19.05
CA ASP A 26 36.24 2.42 -19.79
C ASP A 26 36.15 2.30 -21.31
N GLU A 27 35.87 1.09 -21.81
CA GLU A 27 35.65 0.84 -23.22
C GLU A 27 34.32 1.43 -23.73
N VAL A 28 33.25 1.34 -22.94
CA VAL A 28 31.94 1.95 -23.22
C VAL A 28 32.06 3.47 -23.25
N LEU A 29 32.73 4.06 -22.25
CA LEU A 29 32.94 5.51 -22.18
C LEU A 29 33.77 6.02 -23.37
N ARG A 30 34.79 5.27 -23.80
CA ARG A 30 35.59 5.60 -25.00
C ARG A 30 34.77 5.56 -26.30
N LEU A 31 33.79 4.67 -26.39
CA LEU A 31 32.91 4.60 -27.56
C LEU A 31 31.96 5.79 -27.63
N VAL A 32 31.45 6.24 -26.48
CA VAL A 32 30.63 7.47 -26.39
C VAL A 32 31.47 8.72 -26.66
N ASP A 33 32.69 8.80 -26.12
CA ASP A 33 33.62 9.92 -26.35
C ASP A 33 34.03 10.06 -27.83
N ALA A 34 34.00 8.96 -28.58
CA ALA A 34 34.35 8.93 -30.00
C ALA A 34 33.16 9.17 -30.94
N ALA A 35 31.95 9.33 -30.40
CA ALA A 35 30.74 9.51 -31.18
C ALA A 35 30.55 10.96 -31.65
N ARG A 36 29.83 11.12 -32.77
CA ARG A 36 29.49 12.45 -33.33
C ARG A 36 28.28 13.08 -32.68
N ASP A 37 27.30 12.24 -32.34
CA ASP A 37 26.03 12.55 -31.70
C ASP A 37 25.53 11.30 -30.96
N VAL A 38 24.43 11.42 -30.20
CA VAL A 38 23.87 10.31 -29.43
C VAL A 38 23.47 9.12 -30.31
N PRO A 39 22.85 9.29 -31.49
CA PRO A 39 22.61 8.17 -32.42
C PRO A 39 23.89 7.42 -32.84
N ASP A 40 24.97 8.14 -33.20
CA ASP A 40 26.27 7.55 -33.53
C ASP A 40 26.89 6.81 -32.33
N ALA A 41 26.68 7.31 -31.10
CA ALA A 41 27.13 6.63 -29.88
C ALA A 41 26.40 5.31 -29.67
N LEU A 42 25.08 5.30 -29.81
CA LEU A 42 24.26 4.10 -29.68
C LEU A 42 24.64 3.06 -30.74
N GLU A 43 24.82 3.46 -32.01
CA GLU A 43 25.26 2.57 -33.09
C GLU A 43 26.63 1.93 -32.80
N ARG A 44 27.58 2.71 -32.28
CA ARG A 44 28.92 2.22 -31.89
C ARG A 44 28.88 1.24 -30.74
N LEU A 45 28.09 1.55 -29.71
CA LEU A 45 27.88 0.65 -28.57
C LEU A 45 27.22 -0.64 -29.01
N THR A 46 26.26 -0.57 -29.95
CA THR A 46 25.63 -1.76 -30.53
C THR A 46 26.60 -2.60 -31.34
N THR A 47 27.38 -1.97 -32.20
CA THR A 47 28.40 -2.66 -33.03
C THR A 47 29.47 -3.34 -32.17
N ALA A 48 29.82 -2.73 -31.04
CA ALA A 48 30.78 -3.28 -30.08
C ALA A 48 30.18 -4.33 -29.13
N GLY A 49 28.89 -4.64 -29.24
CA GLY A 49 28.20 -5.65 -28.43
C GLY A 49 27.90 -5.23 -26.99
N PHE A 50 28.08 -3.95 -26.66
CA PHE A 50 27.72 -3.39 -25.35
C PHE A 50 26.23 -3.07 -25.24
N VAL A 51 25.57 -2.90 -26.38
CA VAL A 51 24.13 -2.71 -26.49
C VAL A 51 23.62 -3.74 -27.49
N GLN A 52 22.71 -4.62 -27.08
CA GLN A 52 22.08 -5.53 -28.02
C GLN A 52 21.22 -4.71 -29.01
N PRO A 53 21.21 -5.02 -30.32
CA PRO A 53 20.28 -4.38 -31.24
C PRO A 53 18.84 -4.55 -30.73
N VAL A 54 18.04 -3.48 -30.79
CA VAL A 54 16.64 -3.51 -30.32
C VAL A 54 15.85 -4.67 -30.95
N ALA A 55 16.14 -4.99 -32.21
CA ALA A 55 15.53 -6.12 -32.92
C ALA A 55 15.92 -7.50 -32.36
N GLU A 56 17.15 -7.70 -31.87
CA GLU A 56 17.57 -8.97 -31.25
C GLU A 56 16.95 -9.14 -29.87
N LEU A 57 16.86 -8.06 -29.10
CA LEU A 57 16.11 -8.04 -27.84
C LEU A 57 14.63 -8.36 -28.09
N ALA A 58 13.97 -7.67 -29.02
CA ALA A 58 12.58 -7.92 -29.41
C ALA A 58 12.33 -9.39 -29.81
N MET A 59 13.27 -10.01 -30.53
CA MET A 59 13.17 -11.41 -30.92
C MET A 59 13.38 -12.38 -29.76
N ALA A 60 14.37 -12.14 -28.89
CA ALA A 60 14.56 -12.94 -27.67
C ALA A 60 13.36 -12.82 -26.72
N PHE A 61 12.75 -11.64 -26.64
CA PHE A 61 11.52 -11.41 -25.88
C PHE A 61 10.35 -12.19 -26.45
N LEU A 62 10.16 -12.13 -27.76
CA LEU A 62 9.12 -12.87 -28.44
C LEU A 62 9.29 -14.38 -28.27
N ASP A 63 10.52 -14.87 -28.27
CA ASP A 63 10.84 -16.28 -28.03
C ASP A 63 10.41 -16.75 -26.63
N GLY A 64 10.34 -15.84 -25.64
CA GLY A 64 9.79 -16.10 -24.30
C GLY A 64 8.31 -16.55 -24.30
N PHE A 65 7.55 -16.23 -25.36
CA PHE A 65 6.16 -16.66 -25.53
C PHE A 65 6.03 -18.02 -26.24
N SER A 66 7.13 -18.59 -26.75
CA SER A 66 7.13 -19.89 -27.43
C SER A 66 6.52 -21.04 -26.60
N PRO A 67 6.79 -21.16 -25.28
CA PRO A 67 6.20 -22.22 -24.47
C PRO A 67 4.67 -22.19 -24.46
N LEU A 68 4.05 -21.01 -24.59
CA LEU A 68 2.58 -20.85 -24.59
C LEU A 68 1.88 -21.47 -25.80
N LEU A 69 2.64 -21.87 -26.82
CA LEU A 69 2.14 -22.59 -27.99
C LEU A 69 2.01 -24.10 -27.74
N GLU A 70 2.56 -24.62 -26.65
CA GLU A 70 2.48 -26.03 -26.27
C GLU A 70 1.03 -26.45 -25.92
N PRO A 71 0.60 -27.69 -26.24
CA PRO A 71 -0.80 -28.08 -26.12
C PRO A 71 -1.38 -28.13 -24.70
N ASP A 72 -0.53 -28.20 -23.68
CA ASP A 72 -0.84 -28.36 -22.26
C ASP A 72 -0.90 -27.03 -21.49
N ARG A 73 -0.42 -25.94 -22.10
CA ARG A 73 -0.53 -24.59 -21.55
C ARG A 73 -1.95 -24.10 -21.51
N GLY A 74 -2.29 -23.48 -20.38
CA GLY A 74 -3.58 -22.90 -20.09
C GLY A 74 -3.56 -21.38 -20.09
N PRO A 75 -4.72 -20.77 -19.82
CA PRO A 75 -4.83 -19.31 -19.73
C PRO A 75 -3.95 -18.72 -18.63
N LEU A 76 -3.84 -19.35 -17.46
CA LEU A 76 -2.98 -18.85 -16.38
C LEU A 76 -1.50 -18.79 -16.78
N ASP A 77 -1.00 -19.76 -17.56
CA ASP A 77 0.38 -19.72 -18.05
C ASP A 77 0.63 -18.47 -18.91
N ALA A 78 -0.34 -18.11 -19.76
CA ALA A 78 -0.25 -16.92 -20.61
C ALA A 78 -0.35 -15.61 -19.82
N GLU A 79 -1.17 -15.58 -18.76
CA GLU A 79 -1.31 -14.42 -17.89
C GLU A 79 -0.04 -14.19 -17.06
N LEU A 80 0.55 -15.26 -16.51
CA LEU A 80 1.81 -15.19 -15.76
C LEU A 80 2.96 -14.71 -16.64
N ALA A 81 3.11 -15.29 -17.85
CA ALA A 81 4.14 -14.86 -18.79
C ALA A 81 3.99 -13.38 -19.20
N ALA A 82 2.75 -12.91 -19.40
CA ALA A 82 2.51 -11.51 -19.71
C ALA A 82 2.77 -10.59 -18.51
N SER A 83 2.36 -10.98 -17.29
CA SER A 83 2.56 -10.19 -16.08
C SER A 83 4.05 -10.04 -15.76
N GLU A 84 4.80 -11.15 -15.77
CA GLU A 84 6.24 -11.15 -15.53
C GLU A 84 6.96 -10.22 -16.51
N PHE A 85 6.56 -10.25 -17.78
CA PHE A 85 7.14 -9.40 -18.81
C PHE A 85 6.79 -7.92 -18.62
N LEU A 86 5.52 -7.60 -18.39
CA LEU A 86 5.07 -6.23 -18.16
C LEU A 86 5.75 -5.63 -16.92
N GLY A 87 5.89 -6.41 -15.84
CA GLY A 87 6.60 -5.99 -14.64
C GLY A 87 8.09 -5.73 -14.88
N ALA A 88 8.78 -6.67 -15.56
CA ALA A 88 10.20 -6.48 -15.91
C ALA A 88 10.44 -5.25 -16.81
N MET A 89 9.49 -4.93 -17.70
CA MET A 89 9.54 -3.68 -18.46
C MET A 89 9.33 -2.47 -17.54
N ALA A 90 8.32 -2.50 -16.68
CA ALA A 90 7.99 -1.40 -15.77
C ALA A 90 9.16 -1.03 -14.84
N GLU A 91 9.92 -2.01 -14.36
CA GLU A 91 11.12 -1.79 -13.51
C GLU A 91 12.17 -0.84 -14.12
N SER A 92 12.21 -0.73 -15.46
CA SER A 92 13.22 0.05 -16.18
C SER A 92 12.63 1.20 -17.00
N THR A 93 11.37 1.53 -16.75
CA THR A 93 10.56 2.45 -17.55
C THR A 93 9.92 3.52 -16.70
N ASP A 94 9.98 4.77 -17.17
CA ASP A 94 9.16 5.83 -16.60
C ASP A 94 7.66 5.49 -16.76
N PRO A 95 6.85 5.50 -15.68
CA PRO A 95 5.42 5.22 -15.77
C PRO A 95 4.67 6.01 -16.85
N GLU A 96 5.10 7.24 -17.18
CA GLU A 96 4.47 8.04 -18.24
C GLU A 96 4.74 7.48 -19.65
N ASP A 97 5.90 6.88 -19.87
CA ASP A 97 6.33 6.31 -21.16
C ASP A 97 5.90 4.84 -21.33
N PHE A 98 5.55 4.17 -20.24
CA PHE A 98 5.27 2.74 -20.21
C PHE A 98 4.22 2.29 -21.22
N PRO A 99 3.04 2.94 -21.34
CA PRO A 99 2.01 2.51 -22.30
C PRO A 99 2.49 2.58 -23.75
N ASP A 100 3.21 3.64 -24.12
CA ASP A 100 3.71 3.84 -25.48
C ASP A 100 4.79 2.81 -25.83
N MET A 101 5.66 2.46 -24.88
CA MET A 101 6.65 1.39 -25.09
C MET A 101 5.98 0.04 -25.30
N VAL A 102 4.97 -0.31 -24.48
CA VAL A 102 4.24 -1.58 -24.66
C VAL A 102 3.51 -1.60 -26.01
N ALA A 103 2.93 -0.49 -26.44
CA ALA A 103 2.29 -0.37 -27.75
C ALA A 103 3.27 -0.54 -28.92
N ALA A 104 4.46 0.06 -28.83
CA ALA A 104 5.53 -0.11 -29.82
C ALA A 104 5.99 -1.58 -29.90
N MET A 105 6.17 -2.23 -28.76
CA MET A 105 6.55 -3.65 -28.68
C MET A 105 5.50 -4.55 -29.36
N ILE A 106 4.21 -4.29 -29.15
CA ILE A 106 3.13 -5.03 -29.83
C ILE A 106 3.24 -4.87 -31.35
N SER A 107 3.52 -3.66 -31.84
CA SER A 107 3.70 -3.38 -33.27
C SER A 107 4.89 -4.14 -33.85
N ASP A 108 6.02 -4.14 -33.16
CA ASP A 108 7.23 -4.85 -33.58
C ASP A 108 7.03 -6.36 -33.59
N ALA A 109 6.38 -6.91 -32.55
CA ALA A 109 6.01 -8.32 -32.49
C ALA A 109 5.07 -8.68 -33.65
N GLU A 110 4.04 -7.86 -33.92
CA GLU A 110 3.11 -8.08 -35.03
C GLU A 110 3.84 -8.16 -36.38
N ALA A 111 4.81 -7.28 -36.63
CA ALA A 111 5.57 -7.24 -37.88
C ALA A 111 6.33 -8.55 -38.16
N THR A 112 6.62 -9.36 -37.15
CA THR A 112 7.27 -10.68 -37.32
C THR A 112 6.35 -11.73 -37.98
N GLY A 113 5.02 -11.57 -37.87
CA GLY A 113 4.05 -12.54 -38.37
C GLY A 113 4.16 -13.94 -37.73
N ARG A 114 4.73 -14.03 -36.54
CA ARG A 114 4.99 -15.28 -35.83
C ARG A 114 3.82 -15.71 -34.92
N PRO A 115 3.59 -17.02 -34.69
CA PRO A 115 2.60 -17.50 -33.72
C PRO A 115 2.81 -16.96 -32.29
N GLU A 116 4.06 -16.73 -31.89
CA GLU A 116 4.44 -16.15 -30.62
C GLU A 116 3.93 -14.70 -30.48
N ALA A 117 3.91 -13.94 -31.57
CA ALA A 117 3.37 -12.57 -31.57
C ALA A 117 1.86 -12.57 -31.36
N LEU A 118 1.15 -13.57 -31.91
CA LEU A 118 -0.26 -13.75 -31.65
C LEU A 118 -0.51 -14.15 -30.19
N ALA A 119 0.32 -15.02 -29.61
CA ALA A 119 0.24 -15.38 -28.20
C ALA A 119 0.44 -14.16 -27.29
N LEU A 120 1.49 -13.37 -27.53
CA LEU A 120 1.77 -12.12 -26.81
C LEU A 120 0.58 -11.15 -26.92
N ALA A 121 0.13 -10.85 -28.14
CA ALA A 121 -0.97 -9.92 -28.37
C ALA A 121 -2.28 -10.36 -27.68
N ARG A 122 -2.57 -11.67 -27.62
CA ARG A 122 -3.75 -12.19 -26.90
C ARG A 122 -3.63 -12.07 -25.39
N ALA A 123 -2.44 -12.25 -24.82
CA ALA A 123 -2.24 -12.06 -23.39
C ALA A 123 -2.26 -10.57 -23.00
N PHE A 124 -1.66 -9.71 -23.83
CA PHE A 124 -1.61 -8.26 -23.59
C PHE A 124 -2.96 -7.58 -23.78
N ALA A 125 -3.82 -8.12 -24.66
CA ALA A 125 -5.21 -7.67 -24.76
C ALA A 125 -6.00 -7.82 -23.44
N VAL A 126 -5.46 -8.55 -22.47
CA VAL A 126 -6.03 -8.74 -21.13
C VAL A 126 -5.23 -8.00 -20.05
N LEU A 127 -3.90 -8.12 -20.02
CA LEU A 127 -3.07 -7.63 -18.91
C LEU A 127 -2.36 -6.28 -19.14
N ALA A 128 -2.21 -5.83 -20.39
CA ALA A 128 -1.52 -4.56 -20.65
C ALA A 128 -2.29 -3.38 -20.02
N PRO A 129 -1.68 -2.18 -19.91
CA PRO A 129 -2.39 -0.98 -19.49
C PRO A 129 -3.71 -0.80 -20.26
N PRO A 130 -4.81 -0.37 -19.61
CA PRO A 130 -6.14 -0.32 -20.21
C PRO A 130 -6.20 0.36 -21.59
N GLU A 131 -5.42 1.41 -21.79
CA GLU A 131 -5.27 2.16 -23.04
C GLU A 131 -4.55 1.37 -24.15
N VAL A 132 -3.70 0.40 -23.80
CA VAL A 132 -2.95 -0.45 -24.75
C VAL A 132 -3.71 -1.74 -25.09
N ARG A 133 -4.60 -2.24 -24.22
CA ARG A 133 -5.38 -3.48 -24.46
C ARG A 133 -6.10 -3.49 -25.82
N PRO A 134 -6.74 -2.41 -26.30
CA PRO A 134 -7.35 -2.36 -27.64
C PRO A 134 -6.33 -2.51 -28.77
N ILE A 135 -5.12 -1.96 -28.61
CA ILE A 135 -4.03 -2.05 -29.59
C ILE A 135 -3.59 -3.52 -29.73
N ALA A 136 -3.37 -4.19 -28.60
CA ALA A 136 -3.02 -5.61 -28.55
C ALA A 136 -4.11 -6.49 -29.18
N SER A 137 -5.38 -6.23 -28.86
CA SER A 137 -6.51 -6.96 -29.46
C SER A 137 -6.55 -6.80 -30.99
N GLN A 138 -6.35 -5.60 -31.51
CA GLN A 138 -6.35 -5.34 -32.95
C GLN A 138 -5.15 -5.99 -33.66
N ALA A 139 -3.96 -5.97 -33.05
CA ALA A 139 -2.79 -6.66 -33.57
C ALA A 139 -3.02 -8.18 -33.66
N ALA A 140 -3.59 -8.77 -32.61
CA ALA A 140 -3.98 -10.19 -32.60
C ALA A 140 -4.97 -10.52 -33.73
N ASP A 141 -5.97 -9.67 -33.96
CA ASP A 141 -6.96 -9.90 -35.02
C ASP A 141 -6.35 -9.80 -36.43
N ARG A 142 -5.38 -8.90 -36.64
CA ARG A 142 -4.62 -8.81 -37.91
C ARG A 142 -3.73 -10.04 -38.14
N LEU A 143 -3.08 -10.54 -37.09
CA LEU A 143 -2.29 -11.78 -37.12
C LEU A 143 -3.16 -13.01 -37.43
N VAL A 144 -4.37 -13.10 -36.89
CA VAL A 144 -5.31 -14.15 -37.27
C VAL A 144 -5.77 -13.99 -38.72
N ALA A 145 -6.04 -12.77 -39.17
CA ALA A 145 -6.43 -12.49 -40.55
C ALA A 145 -5.33 -12.83 -41.57
N SER A 146 -4.05 -12.81 -41.17
CA SER A 146 -2.91 -13.23 -42.01
C SER A 146 -2.74 -14.75 -42.09
N GLY A 147 -3.51 -15.53 -41.31
CA GLY A 147 -3.57 -16.98 -41.39
C GLY A 147 -3.06 -17.73 -40.16
N LEU A 148 -2.65 -17.01 -39.10
CA LEU A 148 -2.28 -17.64 -37.83
C LEU A 148 -3.51 -18.17 -37.09
N ARG A 149 -3.29 -19.14 -36.20
CA ARG A 149 -4.34 -19.79 -35.40
C ARG A 149 -4.18 -19.42 -33.94
N ASP A 150 -5.29 -19.04 -33.32
CA ASP A 150 -5.32 -18.77 -31.89
C ASP A 150 -4.86 -19.98 -31.05
N PRO A 151 -4.03 -19.74 -30.02
CA PRO A 151 -3.78 -20.73 -28.97
C PRO A 151 -5.10 -21.18 -28.31
N LYS A 152 -5.15 -22.42 -27.81
CA LYS A 152 -6.38 -22.98 -27.21
C LYS A 152 -6.90 -22.16 -26.04
N TRP A 153 -6.00 -21.55 -25.27
CA TRP A 153 -6.31 -20.74 -24.10
C TRP A 153 -6.83 -19.34 -24.44
N ALA A 154 -6.67 -18.86 -25.67
CA ALA A 154 -6.96 -17.47 -26.06
C ALA A 154 -8.42 -17.05 -25.86
N ARG A 155 -9.36 -18.00 -25.84
CA ARG A 155 -10.78 -17.70 -25.60
C ARG A 155 -11.12 -17.48 -24.13
N THR A 156 -10.31 -18.05 -23.24
CA THR A 156 -10.55 -18.10 -21.80
C THR A 156 -9.63 -17.22 -20.98
N VAL A 157 -8.50 -16.75 -21.55
CA VAL A 157 -7.59 -15.81 -20.88
C VAL A 157 -8.33 -14.58 -20.34
N GLY A 158 -7.97 -14.15 -19.12
CA GLY A 158 -8.61 -13.05 -18.41
C GLY A 158 -9.98 -13.36 -17.82
N LYS A 159 -10.47 -14.61 -17.91
CA LYS A 159 -11.84 -14.97 -17.52
C LYS A 159 -11.89 -16.17 -16.55
N PRO A 160 -11.13 -16.17 -15.46
CA PRO A 160 -11.33 -17.16 -14.42
C PRO A 160 -12.64 -16.89 -13.67
N THR A 161 -13.16 -17.89 -12.96
CA THR A 161 -14.20 -17.67 -11.96
C THR A 161 -13.57 -17.26 -10.63
N VAL A 162 -14.17 -16.28 -9.96
CA VAL A 162 -13.80 -15.90 -8.58
C VAL A 162 -14.33 -16.97 -7.62
N ASP A 163 -13.46 -17.47 -6.74
CA ASP A 163 -13.81 -18.45 -5.70
C ASP A 163 -13.69 -17.80 -4.30
N ALA A 164 -13.04 -18.48 -3.34
CA ALA A 164 -12.93 -18.02 -1.97
C ALA A 164 -11.90 -16.90 -1.81
N CYS A 165 -12.23 -15.91 -0.99
CA CYS A 165 -11.32 -14.88 -0.49
C CYS A 165 -11.15 -15.06 1.03
N PHE A 166 -9.92 -15.13 1.53
CA PHE A 166 -9.66 -15.40 2.94
C PHE A 166 -8.33 -14.79 3.37
N GLY A 167 -8.13 -14.63 4.67
CA GLY A 167 -6.93 -14.00 5.19
C GLY A 167 -6.84 -14.03 6.70
N TYR A 168 -5.88 -13.27 7.21
CA TYR A 168 -5.75 -12.93 8.62
C TYR A 168 -5.22 -11.50 8.71
N ALA A 169 -5.55 -10.81 9.79
CA ALA A 169 -4.95 -9.53 10.13
C ALA A 169 -4.35 -9.65 11.53
N ASP A 170 -3.21 -8.99 11.77
CA ASP A 170 -2.71 -8.87 13.12
C ASP A 170 -3.70 -8.02 13.96
N PRO A 171 -3.70 -8.14 15.29
CA PRO A 171 -4.72 -7.51 16.12
C PRO A 171 -4.58 -5.99 16.20
N ARG A 172 -3.39 -5.42 15.91
CA ARG A 172 -3.18 -3.97 15.74
C ARG A 172 -3.66 -3.48 14.37
N GLY A 173 -3.92 -4.41 13.45
CA GLY A 173 -4.35 -4.15 12.07
C GLY A 173 -3.23 -3.61 11.17
N ALA A 174 -1.99 -3.58 11.66
CA ALA A 174 -0.78 -3.12 10.98
C ALA A 174 -0.43 -3.99 9.77
N GLN A 175 -0.60 -5.30 9.87
CA GLN A 175 -0.27 -6.28 8.85
C GLN A 175 -1.47 -7.17 8.54
N GLU A 176 -1.66 -7.44 7.26
CA GLU A 176 -2.75 -8.28 6.76
C GLU A 176 -2.24 -9.21 5.65
N GLY A 177 -2.57 -10.49 5.78
CA GLY A 177 -2.41 -11.48 4.71
C GLY A 177 -3.75 -11.71 4.03
N LEU A 178 -3.82 -11.49 2.72
CA LEU A 178 -5.04 -11.68 1.92
C LEU A 178 -4.78 -12.67 0.78
N ALA A 179 -5.71 -13.60 0.57
CA ALA A 179 -5.63 -14.61 -0.47
C ALA A 179 -6.91 -14.63 -1.31
N LEU A 180 -6.75 -14.49 -2.63
CA LEU A 180 -7.83 -14.46 -3.63
C LEU A 180 -7.76 -15.71 -4.50
N THR A 181 -8.76 -16.59 -4.44
CA THR A 181 -8.77 -17.83 -5.22
C THR A 181 -9.55 -17.66 -6.52
N PHE A 182 -9.02 -18.24 -7.60
CA PHE A 182 -9.61 -18.19 -8.94
C PHE A 182 -9.52 -19.54 -9.64
N SER A 183 -10.47 -19.84 -10.53
CA SER A 183 -10.50 -21.11 -11.27
C SER A 183 -10.70 -20.98 -12.77
N TYR A 184 -9.91 -21.76 -13.52
CA TYR A 184 -10.11 -22.08 -14.92
C TYR A 184 -10.65 -23.50 -15.04
N GLY A 185 -11.97 -23.65 -14.94
CA GLY A 185 -12.64 -24.95 -14.95
C GLY A 185 -12.27 -25.78 -13.72
N ARG A 186 -11.34 -26.73 -13.86
CA ARG A 186 -10.89 -27.61 -12.77
C ARG A 186 -9.53 -27.22 -12.18
N LYS A 187 -8.80 -26.32 -12.84
CA LYS A 187 -7.51 -25.82 -12.35
C LYS A 187 -7.77 -24.56 -11.55
N SER A 188 -7.34 -24.52 -10.30
CA SER A 188 -7.48 -23.36 -9.42
C SER A 188 -6.11 -22.81 -9.07
N HIS A 189 -6.03 -21.51 -8.86
CA HIS A 189 -4.85 -20.82 -8.35
C HIS A 189 -5.29 -19.83 -7.28
N VAL A 190 -4.33 -19.39 -6.48
CA VAL A 190 -4.51 -18.35 -5.47
C VAL A 190 -3.49 -17.27 -5.69
N LEU A 191 -3.95 -16.03 -5.66
CA LEU A 191 -3.12 -14.84 -5.58
C LEU A 191 -3.02 -14.45 -4.11
N VAL A 192 -1.79 -14.36 -3.60
CA VAL A 192 -1.48 -14.09 -2.20
C VAL A 192 -0.90 -12.69 -2.11
N LEU A 193 -1.41 -11.90 -1.18
CA LEU A 193 -1.01 -10.53 -0.90
C LEU A 193 -0.58 -10.45 0.57
N LEU A 194 0.61 -9.91 0.82
CA LEU A 194 1.03 -9.50 2.15
C LEU A 194 1.01 -7.98 2.18
N ILE A 195 0.31 -7.40 3.15
CA ILE A 195 0.08 -5.97 3.26
C ILE A 195 0.65 -5.51 4.60
N ASP A 196 1.41 -4.42 4.58
CA ASP A 196 1.87 -3.74 5.79
C ASP A 196 1.39 -2.29 5.75
N HIS A 197 0.29 -2.04 6.45
CA HIS A 197 -0.39 -0.76 6.51
C HIS A 197 0.37 0.31 7.32
N ASP A 198 1.40 -0.04 8.07
CA ASP A 198 2.16 0.94 8.85
C ASP A 198 3.43 1.37 8.10
N LEU A 199 4.01 0.46 7.31
CA LEU A 199 5.19 0.73 6.48
C LEU A 199 4.86 1.08 5.02
N GLY A 200 3.61 0.90 4.57
CA GLY A 200 3.17 1.27 3.23
C GLY A 200 1.89 0.55 2.80
N GLY A 201 1.93 0.02 1.57
CA GLY A 201 0.88 -0.78 0.96
C GLY A 201 1.25 -2.26 0.87
N LEU A 202 1.23 -2.78 -0.35
CA LEU A 202 1.66 -4.15 -0.63
C LEU A 202 3.14 -4.34 -0.33
N LYS A 203 3.42 -5.40 0.42
CA LYS A 203 4.76 -5.88 0.76
C LYS A 203 5.21 -7.01 -0.16
N ASP A 204 4.31 -7.95 -0.45
CA ASP A 204 4.59 -9.09 -1.33
C ASP A 204 3.31 -9.48 -2.08
N CYS A 205 3.46 -9.96 -3.32
CA CYS A 205 2.38 -10.52 -4.11
C CYS A 205 2.86 -11.69 -4.98
N PHE A 206 2.29 -12.88 -4.79
CA PHE A 206 2.66 -14.06 -5.57
C PHE A 206 1.49 -14.98 -5.89
N VAL A 207 1.69 -15.86 -6.88
CA VAL A 207 0.70 -16.85 -7.32
C VAL A 207 1.10 -18.24 -6.87
N SER A 208 0.12 -19.04 -6.43
CA SER A 208 0.29 -20.47 -6.15
C SER A 208 -0.81 -21.30 -6.80
N ASP A 209 -0.46 -22.50 -7.28
CA ASP A 209 -1.41 -23.52 -7.76
C ASP A 209 -1.98 -24.40 -6.61
N GLN A 210 -1.67 -24.06 -5.35
CA GLN A 210 -2.06 -24.84 -4.16
C GLN A 210 -2.98 -24.05 -3.22
N PRO A 211 -4.18 -23.59 -3.66
CA PRO A 211 -5.07 -22.76 -2.84
C PRO A 211 -5.43 -23.40 -1.50
N LYS A 212 -5.62 -24.72 -1.47
CA LYS A 212 -5.91 -25.47 -0.23
C LYS A 212 -4.74 -25.46 0.77
N ARG A 213 -3.50 -25.51 0.26
CA ARG A 213 -2.30 -25.46 1.10
C ARG A 213 -2.10 -24.07 1.68
N ILE A 214 -2.28 -23.03 0.85
CA ILE A 214 -2.23 -21.63 1.30
C ILE A 214 -3.28 -21.38 2.38
N ARG A 215 -4.53 -21.80 2.16
CA ARG A 215 -5.59 -21.67 3.17
C ARG A 215 -5.27 -22.36 4.48
N ALA A 216 -4.78 -23.60 4.43
CA ALA A 216 -4.38 -24.33 5.63
C ALA A 216 -3.19 -23.66 6.34
N GLY A 217 -2.22 -23.15 5.57
CA GLY A 217 -1.08 -22.40 6.08
C GLY A 217 -1.50 -21.11 6.79
N TYR A 218 -2.40 -20.33 6.18
CA TYR A 218 -2.95 -19.11 6.77
C TYR A 218 -3.74 -19.40 8.05
N ALA A 219 -4.62 -20.40 8.04
CA ALA A 219 -5.36 -20.80 9.24
C ALA A 219 -4.43 -21.26 10.37
N HIS A 220 -3.34 -21.96 10.04
CA HIS A 220 -2.35 -22.40 11.00
C HIS A 220 -1.51 -21.22 11.55
N ALA A 221 -0.99 -20.36 10.68
CA ALA A 221 -0.22 -19.17 11.07
C ALA A 221 -1.06 -18.23 11.93
N ALA A 222 -2.31 -17.98 11.55
CA ALA A 222 -3.25 -17.20 12.36
C ALA A 222 -3.45 -17.84 13.74
N ALA A 223 -3.64 -19.15 13.83
CA ALA A 223 -3.79 -19.83 15.13
C ALA A 223 -2.50 -19.79 15.98
N GLU A 224 -1.31 -19.94 15.39
CA GLU A 224 -0.04 -19.87 16.12
C GLU A 224 0.25 -18.46 16.64
N LEU A 225 -0.10 -17.43 15.86
CA LEU A 225 0.09 -16.03 16.22
C LEU A 225 -1.07 -15.46 17.06
N GLY A 226 -2.14 -16.22 17.28
CA GLY A 226 -3.34 -15.77 17.98
C GLY A 226 -4.20 -14.78 17.19
N PHE A 227 -4.03 -14.71 15.87
CA PHE A 227 -4.74 -13.82 14.98
C PHE A 227 -6.07 -14.44 14.50
N PRO A 228 -7.12 -13.64 14.27
CA PRO A 228 -8.35 -14.14 13.71
C PRO A 228 -8.18 -14.48 12.22
N PHE A 229 -8.43 -15.74 11.86
CA PHE A 229 -8.60 -16.14 10.45
C PHE A 229 -9.99 -15.72 9.95
N ARG A 230 -10.07 -15.06 8.79
CA ARG A 230 -11.28 -14.44 8.26
C ARG A 230 -11.61 -14.95 6.85
N GLU A 231 -12.91 -15.16 6.59
CA GLU A 231 -13.44 -15.23 5.23
C GLU A 231 -13.89 -13.85 4.80
N TYR A 232 -13.56 -13.48 3.57
CA TYR A 232 -13.98 -12.21 2.98
C TYR A 232 -14.96 -12.45 1.84
N THR A 233 -15.94 -11.57 1.72
CA THR A 233 -16.70 -11.43 0.48
C THR A 233 -15.77 -10.91 -0.63
N PRO A 234 -16.05 -11.21 -1.92
CA PRO A 234 -15.32 -10.65 -3.05
C PRO A 234 -15.19 -9.12 -2.99
N GLU A 235 -16.25 -8.42 -2.58
CA GLU A 235 -16.29 -6.97 -2.43
C GLU A 235 -15.32 -6.46 -1.36
N GLN A 236 -15.31 -7.11 -0.18
CA GLN A 236 -14.39 -6.77 0.91
C GLN A 236 -12.94 -7.01 0.51
N ALA A 237 -12.67 -8.13 -0.15
CA ALA A 237 -11.34 -8.50 -0.59
C ALA A 237 -10.82 -7.53 -1.67
N ARG A 238 -11.67 -7.11 -2.62
CA ARG A 238 -11.33 -6.06 -3.59
C ARG A 238 -10.96 -4.75 -2.90
N ARG A 239 -11.74 -4.34 -1.88
CA ARG A 239 -11.48 -3.10 -1.13
C ARG A 239 -10.14 -3.13 -0.42
N ILE A 240 -9.84 -4.21 0.32
CA ILE A 240 -8.55 -4.36 1.04
C ILE A 240 -7.38 -4.27 0.06
N ALA A 241 -7.44 -5.01 -1.06
CA ALA A 241 -6.38 -5.02 -2.05
C ALA A 241 -6.25 -3.68 -2.80
N ALA A 242 -7.36 -3.01 -3.11
CA ALA A 242 -7.35 -1.69 -3.74
C ALA A 242 -6.76 -0.62 -2.81
N ASP A 243 -7.18 -0.58 -1.54
CA ASP A 243 -6.62 0.32 -0.53
C ASP A 243 -5.10 0.11 -0.38
N ALA A 244 -4.62 -1.14 -0.46
CA ALA A 244 -3.19 -1.45 -0.40
C ALA A 244 -2.40 -1.00 -1.64
N LEU A 245 -3.02 -0.98 -2.82
CA LEU A 245 -2.41 -0.53 -4.07
C LEU A 245 -2.31 1.00 -4.19
N GLU A 246 -3.14 1.75 -3.48
CA GLU A 246 -3.10 3.21 -3.47
C GLU A 246 -1.92 3.78 -2.67
N ARG A 247 -1.27 2.94 -1.87
CA ARG A 247 -0.12 3.31 -1.04
C ARG A 247 1.18 2.98 -1.74
N GLU A 248 2.23 3.72 -1.43
CA GLU A 248 3.57 3.36 -1.87
C GLU A 248 3.90 1.93 -1.39
N PRO A 249 4.54 1.10 -2.24
CA PRO A 249 4.98 -0.23 -1.84
C PRO A 249 5.83 -0.17 -0.56
N CYS A 250 5.71 -1.19 0.29
CA CYS A 250 6.48 -1.24 1.53
C CYS A 250 7.99 -1.14 1.22
N PRO A 251 8.74 -0.20 1.85
CA PRO A 251 10.14 0.04 1.50
C PRO A 251 11.12 -1.01 2.06
N VAL A 252 10.60 -1.99 2.81
CA VAL A 252 11.40 -3.00 3.53
C VAL A 252 11.37 -4.31 2.77
N GLU A 253 12.54 -4.96 2.62
CA GLU A 253 12.74 -6.18 1.82
C GLU A 253 12.50 -5.93 0.31
N PRO A 254 13.42 -5.20 -0.37
CA PRO A 254 13.23 -4.76 -1.76
C PRO A 254 13.08 -5.90 -2.76
N ASP A 255 13.57 -7.09 -2.44
CA ASP A 255 13.35 -8.32 -3.21
C ASP A 255 11.86 -8.73 -3.25
N GLN A 256 11.10 -8.47 -2.19
CA GLN A 256 9.65 -8.73 -2.17
C GLN A 256 8.86 -7.67 -2.97
N VAL A 257 9.38 -6.45 -3.06
CA VAL A 257 8.80 -5.39 -3.91
C VAL A 257 8.97 -5.69 -5.40
N GLU A 258 10.07 -6.36 -5.79
CA GLU A 258 10.28 -6.86 -7.16
C GLU A 258 9.18 -7.88 -7.54
N ASP A 259 8.84 -8.79 -6.63
CA ASP A 259 7.77 -9.78 -6.83
C ASP A 259 6.39 -9.12 -6.99
N VAL A 260 6.13 -8.02 -6.26
CA VAL A 260 4.91 -7.21 -6.44
C VAL A 260 4.86 -6.63 -7.86
N THR A 261 5.94 -6.00 -8.33
CA THR A 261 5.98 -5.36 -9.66
C THR A 261 5.71 -6.37 -10.78
N ARG A 262 6.26 -7.57 -10.67
CA ARG A 262 6.07 -8.67 -11.64
C ARG A 262 4.67 -9.26 -11.63
N THR A 263 3.95 -9.17 -10.52
CA THR A 263 2.60 -9.73 -10.37
C THR A 263 1.51 -8.66 -10.50
N LEU A 264 1.87 -7.38 -10.55
CA LEU A 264 0.94 -6.26 -10.49
C LEU A 264 -0.12 -6.28 -11.59
N ALA A 265 0.28 -6.49 -12.85
CA ALA A 265 -0.66 -6.54 -13.98
C ALA A 265 -1.69 -7.67 -13.82
N LEU A 266 -1.28 -8.81 -13.26
CA LEU A 266 -2.20 -9.89 -12.94
C LEU A 266 -3.11 -9.52 -11.77
N LEU A 267 -2.58 -8.92 -10.70
CA LEU A 267 -3.36 -8.47 -9.55
C LEU A 267 -4.45 -7.49 -9.98
N GLU A 268 -4.10 -6.43 -10.71
CA GLU A 268 -5.06 -5.44 -11.21
C GLU A 268 -6.15 -6.09 -12.05
N GLN A 269 -5.77 -6.98 -12.97
CA GLN A 269 -6.73 -7.73 -13.78
C GLN A 269 -7.65 -8.59 -12.92
N ARG A 270 -7.13 -9.23 -11.87
CA ARG A 270 -7.95 -9.99 -10.93
C ARG A 270 -8.92 -9.08 -10.16
N LEU A 271 -8.46 -7.91 -9.71
CA LEU A 271 -9.31 -6.92 -9.04
C LEU A 271 -10.47 -6.47 -9.91
N GLU A 272 -10.28 -6.28 -11.22
CA GLU A 272 -11.36 -5.97 -12.18
C GLU A 272 -12.49 -7.03 -12.19
N LEU A 273 -12.19 -8.29 -11.85
CA LEU A 273 -13.16 -9.38 -11.82
C LEU A 273 -13.97 -9.46 -10.52
N LEU A 274 -13.46 -8.91 -9.42
CA LEU A 274 -14.21 -8.83 -8.17
C LEU A 274 -15.23 -7.67 -8.27
N PRO A 275 -16.45 -7.80 -7.77
CA PRO A 275 -17.41 -6.71 -7.75
C PRO A 275 -16.91 -5.52 -6.91
N GLU A 276 -17.10 -4.30 -7.41
CA GLU A 276 -17.01 -3.11 -6.56
C GLU A 276 -18.22 -3.08 -5.64
N ALA A 277 -17.98 -3.02 -4.32
CA ALA A 277 -19.03 -2.57 -3.43
C ALA A 277 -19.22 -1.06 -3.64
N PRO A 278 -20.46 -0.58 -3.89
CA PRO A 278 -20.71 0.85 -3.85
C PRO A 278 -20.28 1.39 -2.47
N PRO A 279 -19.65 2.58 -2.41
CA PRO A 279 -19.32 3.19 -1.13
C PRO A 279 -20.58 3.25 -0.27
N THR A 280 -20.50 2.74 0.96
CA THR A 280 -21.59 2.89 1.92
C THR A 280 -21.63 4.32 2.45
N ALA A 281 -22.73 4.72 3.07
CA ALA A 281 -22.80 5.99 3.77
C ALA A 281 -21.71 6.11 4.85
N LEU A 282 -21.30 5.00 5.46
CA LEU A 282 -20.23 4.94 6.46
C LEU A 282 -18.83 5.08 5.85
N ASP A 283 -18.63 4.57 4.64
CA ASP A 283 -17.36 4.70 3.90
C ASP A 283 -17.11 6.15 3.46
N THR A 284 -18.16 6.97 3.45
CA THR A 284 -18.17 8.33 2.93
C THR A 284 -18.58 9.36 3.98
N SER A 285 -18.73 8.95 5.24
CA SER A 285 -18.98 9.84 6.37
C SER A 285 -17.77 9.96 7.28
N VAL A 286 -17.69 11.12 7.92
CA VAL A 286 -16.58 11.53 8.78
C VAL A 286 -17.16 11.97 10.11
N HIS A 287 -16.66 11.39 11.18
CA HIS A 287 -16.93 11.82 12.54
C HIS A 287 -15.98 12.93 12.93
N ARG A 288 -16.54 14.07 13.36
CA ARG A 288 -15.79 15.09 14.06
C ARG A 288 -15.81 14.79 15.55
N LEU A 289 -14.67 14.39 16.08
CA LEU A 289 -14.51 14.01 17.47
C LEU A 289 -13.81 15.11 18.25
N LYS A 290 -14.19 15.26 19.52
CA LYS A 290 -13.37 15.93 20.52
C LYS A 290 -12.85 14.91 21.51
N VAL A 291 -11.54 14.74 21.55
CA VAL A 291 -10.81 13.85 22.47
C VAL A 291 -10.23 14.70 23.59
N THR A 292 -10.64 14.48 24.82
CA THR A 292 -10.24 15.29 25.98
C THR A 292 -9.58 14.42 27.04
N LEU A 293 -8.36 14.77 27.47
CA LEU A 293 -7.70 14.09 28.58
C LEU A 293 -8.33 14.51 29.91
N ARG A 294 -8.92 13.53 30.61
CA ARG A 294 -9.65 13.73 31.86
C ARG A 294 -8.70 14.14 32.99
N GLY A 295 -9.20 14.95 33.92
CA GLY A 295 -8.44 15.40 35.08
C GLY A 295 -7.50 16.59 34.82
N SER A 296 -7.13 16.86 33.56
CA SER A 296 -6.25 17.98 33.21
C SER A 296 -6.87 19.36 33.50
N LYS A 297 -6.09 20.22 34.16
CA LYS A 297 -6.45 21.62 34.46
C LYS A 297 -5.22 22.52 34.28
N PRO A 298 -5.20 23.41 33.27
CA PRO A 298 -6.22 23.66 32.23
C PRO A 298 -6.40 22.46 31.27
N PRO A 299 -7.54 22.37 30.55
CA PRO A 299 -7.87 21.17 29.77
C PRO A 299 -6.92 20.97 28.59
N ILE A 300 -6.48 19.71 28.42
CA ILE A 300 -5.73 19.20 27.27
C ILE A 300 -6.71 18.43 26.37
N TRP A 301 -6.78 18.80 25.09
CA TRP A 301 -7.73 18.17 24.15
C TRP A 301 -7.32 18.35 22.68
N ARG A 302 -7.91 17.53 21.83
CA ARG A 302 -7.78 17.55 20.37
C ARG A 302 -9.15 17.46 19.71
N ARG A 303 -9.32 18.11 18.56
CA ARG A 303 -10.47 17.95 17.68
C ARG A 303 -9.98 17.35 16.37
N VAL A 304 -10.49 16.19 16.04
CA VAL A 304 -10.04 15.36 14.93
C VAL A 304 -11.23 14.96 14.08
N GLU A 305 -11.00 14.82 12.79
CA GLU A 305 -11.95 14.22 11.85
C GLU A 305 -11.43 12.85 11.43
N VAL A 306 -12.26 11.83 11.58
CA VAL A 306 -11.92 10.43 11.33
C VAL A 306 -13.06 9.79 10.52
N LEU A 307 -12.75 8.87 9.60
CA LEU A 307 -13.79 8.14 8.87
C LEU A 307 -14.71 7.38 9.83
N SER A 308 -16.01 7.36 9.55
CA SER A 308 -16.99 6.67 10.39
C SER A 308 -16.78 5.16 10.43
N SER A 309 -16.25 4.59 9.35
CA SER A 309 -15.90 3.18 9.23
C SER A 309 -14.58 2.79 9.91
N THR A 310 -13.87 3.74 10.55
CA THR A 310 -12.59 3.45 11.22
C THR A 310 -12.78 2.44 12.35
N PRO A 311 -12.09 1.29 12.31
CA PRO A 311 -12.05 0.34 13.43
C PRO A 311 -11.49 0.98 14.70
N LEU A 312 -11.96 0.57 15.88
CA LEU A 312 -11.49 1.16 17.14
C LEU A 312 -9.98 0.97 17.37
N VAL A 313 -9.40 -0.14 16.89
CA VAL A 313 -7.94 -0.34 16.93
C VAL A 313 -7.18 0.72 16.12
N ARG A 314 -7.75 1.22 15.02
CA ARG A 314 -7.16 2.32 14.25
C ARG A 314 -7.44 3.68 14.88
N LEU A 315 -8.61 3.84 15.53
CA LEU A 315 -8.87 5.03 16.34
C LEU A 315 -7.88 5.16 17.51
N HIS A 316 -7.47 4.04 18.12
CA HIS A 316 -6.39 4.01 19.12
C HIS A 316 -5.10 4.60 18.56
N GLN A 317 -4.63 4.12 17.40
CA GLN A 317 -3.43 4.66 16.74
C GLN A 317 -3.57 6.15 16.41
N THR A 318 -4.75 6.59 15.97
CA THR A 318 -5.03 8.02 15.78
C THR A 318 -4.91 8.80 17.10
N ILE A 319 -5.36 8.26 18.23
CA ILE A 319 -5.25 8.93 19.53
C ILE A 319 -3.79 8.98 20.00
N GLN A 320 -3.00 7.94 19.77
CA GLN A 320 -1.56 7.94 20.08
C GLN A 320 -0.85 9.09 19.35
N ASP A 321 -1.05 9.22 18.03
CA ASP A 321 -0.47 10.32 17.24
C ASP A 321 -0.98 11.70 17.68
N LEU A 322 -2.26 11.82 18.04
CA LEU A 322 -2.86 13.07 18.52
C LEU A 322 -2.22 13.59 19.82
N PHE A 323 -1.67 12.69 20.63
CA PHE A 323 -1.06 12.98 21.94
C PHE A 323 0.45 12.74 21.96
N GLY A 324 1.08 12.31 20.86
CA GLY A 324 2.52 12.07 20.79
C GLY A 324 2.98 10.96 21.73
N TRP A 325 2.22 9.88 21.81
CA TRP A 325 2.52 8.68 22.60
C TRP A 325 2.97 7.52 21.73
N GLU A 326 3.58 6.51 22.35
CA GLU A 326 4.41 5.52 21.68
C GLU A 326 3.81 4.09 21.70
N ASP A 327 2.55 3.95 22.15
CA ASP A 327 1.81 2.68 22.19
C ASP A 327 2.52 1.56 22.97
N TYR A 328 3.17 1.91 24.10
CA TYR A 328 3.89 0.95 24.95
C TYR A 328 2.98 0.18 25.90
N HIS A 329 1.79 0.71 26.18
CA HIS A 329 0.96 0.25 27.27
C HIS A 329 -0.39 -0.31 26.82
N LEU A 330 -1.02 -1.06 27.72
CA LEU A 330 -2.37 -1.58 27.51
C LEU A 330 -3.39 -0.44 27.41
N TRP A 331 -4.45 -0.69 26.64
CA TRP A 331 -5.53 0.27 26.44
C TRP A 331 -6.88 -0.43 26.25
N VAL A 332 -7.96 0.31 26.51
CA VAL A 332 -9.33 -0.15 26.30
C VAL A 332 -10.26 1.02 26.02
N PHE A 333 -11.20 0.83 25.09
CA PHE A 333 -12.36 1.70 24.93
C PHE A 333 -13.50 1.22 25.81
N ASP A 334 -14.12 2.13 26.56
CA ASP A 334 -15.36 1.89 27.29
C ASP A 334 -16.52 2.51 26.51
N THR A 335 -17.45 1.68 26.02
CA THR A 335 -18.53 2.10 25.13
C THR A 335 -19.89 1.59 25.63
N PRO A 336 -21.01 2.19 25.18
CA PRO A 336 -22.36 1.68 25.51
C PRO A 336 -22.60 0.21 25.11
N GLN A 337 -21.83 -0.32 24.15
CA GLN A 337 -21.95 -1.67 23.61
C GLN A 337 -21.02 -2.67 24.30
N GLY A 338 -20.11 -2.19 25.16
CA GLY A 338 -19.12 -2.98 25.88
C GLY A 338 -17.72 -2.36 25.84
N GLU A 339 -16.78 -3.05 26.46
CA GLU A 339 -15.36 -2.70 26.43
C GLU A 339 -14.67 -3.36 25.24
N TYR A 340 -13.77 -2.62 24.58
CA TYR A 340 -13.03 -3.09 23.40
C TYR A 340 -11.56 -2.70 23.48
N GLY A 341 -10.67 -3.67 23.36
CA GLY A 341 -9.22 -3.50 23.39
C GLY A 341 -8.50 -4.46 22.46
N MET A 342 -7.18 -4.57 22.62
CA MET A 342 -6.39 -5.62 21.96
C MET A 342 -6.84 -7.00 22.47
N PRO A 343 -7.06 -8.01 21.60
CA PRO A 343 -7.50 -9.35 22.05
C PRO A 343 -6.62 -9.94 23.16
N ASP A 344 -7.22 -10.16 24.33
CA ASP A 344 -6.57 -10.73 25.50
C ASP A 344 -7.57 -11.67 26.22
N GLN A 345 -7.13 -12.88 26.56
CA GLN A 345 -8.01 -13.91 27.14
C GLN A 345 -8.33 -13.66 28.62
N ASP A 346 -7.51 -12.88 29.32
CA ASP A 346 -7.62 -12.64 30.76
C ASP A 346 -8.38 -11.34 31.08
N LEU A 347 -8.40 -10.37 30.15
CA LEU A 347 -9.02 -9.05 30.36
C LEU A 347 -10.53 -9.02 30.05
N GLY A 348 -11.05 -9.93 29.24
CA GLY A 348 -12.50 -10.11 29.04
C GLY A 348 -13.23 -9.05 28.20
N HIS A 349 -12.51 -8.09 27.60
CA HIS A 349 -13.06 -7.14 26.63
C HIS A 349 -13.13 -7.72 25.21
N GLY A 350 -13.95 -7.12 24.35
CA GLY A 350 -14.05 -7.48 22.93
C GLY A 350 -12.84 -7.02 22.09
N ASP A 351 -12.72 -7.55 20.88
CA ASP A 351 -11.67 -7.19 19.92
C ASP A 351 -11.98 -5.85 19.23
N ALA A 352 -11.16 -4.83 19.49
CA ALA A 352 -11.28 -3.49 18.91
C ALA A 352 -11.08 -3.46 17.38
N ALA A 353 -10.47 -4.49 16.77
CA ALA A 353 -10.35 -4.63 15.32
C ALA A 353 -11.64 -5.15 14.64
N THR A 354 -12.69 -5.47 15.41
CA THR A 354 -13.95 -6.01 14.89
C THR A 354 -15.12 -5.03 14.95
N VAL A 355 -14.93 -3.86 15.58
CA VAL A 355 -15.97 -2.84 15.75
C VAL A 355 -15.47 -1.49 15.25
N THR A 356 -16.36 -0.74 14.59
CA THR A 356 -16.05 0.59 14.06
C THR A 356 -16.52 1.70 14.99
N LEU A 357 -16.00 2.91 14.81
CA LEU A 357 -16.47 4.10 15.50
C LEU A 357 -17.99 4.29 15.37
N ALA A 358 -18.54 4.08 14.17
CA ALA A 358 -19.98 4.23 13.92
C ALA A 358 -20.86 3.11 14.50
N ASP A 359 -20.27 1.98 14.95
CA ASP A 359 -20.99 0.93 15.66
C ASP A 359 -21.20 1.30 17.13
N VAL A 360 -20.22 1.98 17.73
CA VAL A 360 -20.23 2.30 19.16
C VAL A 360 -20.67 3.73 19.49
N ALA A 361 -20.43 4.67 18.57
CA ALA A 361 -20.75 6.09 18.72
C ALA A 361 -21.22 6.66 17.38
N ARG A 362 -22.47 6.37 17.02
CA ARG A 362 -23.01 6.68 15.69
C ARG A 362 -23.36 8.16 15.52
N ASP A 363 -23.97 8.75 16.54
CA ASP A 363 -24.70 10.00 16.41
C ASP A 363 -24.00 11.17 17.14
N PRO A 364 -24.20 12.43 16.70
CA PRO A 364 -23.72 13.58 17.44
C PRO A 364 -24.20 13.56 18.89
N LYS A 365 -23.27 13.87 19.80
CA LYS A 365 -23.35 13.83 21.28
C LYS A 365 -23.16 12.45 21.90
N ASP A 366 -22.99 11.39 21.12
CA ASP A 366 -22.51 10.12 21.64
C ASP A 366 -21.15 10.30 22.32
N ARG A 367 -20.90 9.46 23.33
CA ARG A 367 -19.69 9.52 24.15
C ARG A 367 -19.15 8.12 24.40
N ILE A 368 -17.84 7.98 24.27
CA ILE A 368 -17.10 6.79 24.65
C ILE A 368 -15.87 7.19 25.48
N GLY A 369 -15.45 6.31 26.36
CA GLY A 369 -14.21 6.42 27.12
C GLY A 369 -13.06 5.74 26.39
N TYR A 370 -11.85 6.22 26.61
CA TYR A 370 -10.63 5.55 26.19
C TYR A 370 -9.59 5.66 27.30
N LEU A 371 -9.12 4.52 27.78
CA LEU A 371 -8.09 4.41 28.80
C LEU A 371 -6.81 3.91 28.13
N TYR A 372 -5.72 4.67 28.27
CA TYR A 372 -4.37 4.27 27.89
C TYR A 372 -3.49 4.19 29.13
N ASP A 373 -2.63 3.19 29.18
CA ASP A 373 -1.78 2.83 30.32
C ASP A 373 -2.59 2.52 31.59
N PHE A 374 -2.68 1.22 31.93
CA PHE A 374 -3.41 0.78 33.12
C PHE A 374 -2.66 1.11 34.43
N GLY A 375 -1.39 1.50 34.35
CA GLY A 375 -0.60 2.02 35.47
C GLY A 375 -0.89 3.49 35.72
N ASP A 376 -0.59 4.35 34.74
CA ASP A 376 -0.74 5.81 34.86
C ASP A 376 -2.20 6.29 34.71
N ALA A 377 -3.05 5.47 34.12
CA ALA A 377 -4.48 5.69 33.91
C ALA A 377 -4.81 6.98 33.14
N TRP A 378 -4.31 7.07 31.90
CA TRP A 378 -4.63 8.17 30.99
C TRP A 378 -6.06 8.03 30.43
N ASP A 379 -7.03 8.50 31.19
CA ASP A 379 -8.44 8.53 30.83
C ASP A 379 -8.78 9.64 29.83
N HIS A 380 -9.48 9.29 28.75
CA HIS A 380 -9.99 10.23 27.75
C HIS A 380 -11.51 10.15 27.64
N ASP A 381 -12.12 11.33 27.52
CA ASP A 381 -13.50 11.50 27.08
C ASP A 381 -13.52 11.79 25.58
N ILE A 382 -14.11 10.91 24.78
CA ILE A 382 -14.31 11.08 23.34
C ILE A 382 -15.78 11.42 23.10
N VAL A 383 -16.01 12.59 22.48
CA VAL A 383 -17.37 13.07 22.17
C VAL A 383 -17.50 13.25 20.67
N VAL A 384 -18.56 12.68 20.09
CA VAL A 384 -18.95 12.97 18.70
C VAL A 384 -19.58 14.36 18.67
N GLU A 385 -18.92 15.33 18.06
CA GLU A 385 -19.47 16.69 17.91
C GLU A 385 -20.38 16.79 16.69
N ASP A 386 -20.02 16.11 15.59
CA ASP A 386 -20.77 16.10 14.33
C ASP A 386 -20.45 14.86 13.49
N VAL A 387 -21.32 14.52 12.54
CA VAL A 387 -21.08 13.49 11.52
C VAL A 387 -21.44 14.07 10.16
N VAL A 388 -20.43 14.23 9.30
CA VAL A 388 -20.54 14.93 8.02
C VAL A 388 -20.15 14.01 6.86
N GLN A 389 -20.42 14.43 5.63
CA GLN A 389 -19.89 13.74 4.46
C GLN A 389 -18.42 14.10 4.25
N ALA A 390 -17.63 13.12 3.81
CA ALA A 390 -16.23 13.32 3.47
C ALA A 390 -16.10 14.35 2.35
N GLU A 391 -15.13 15.25 2.49
CA GLU A 391 -14.81 16.24 1.47
C GLU A 391 -14.04 15.57 0.32
N PRO A 392 -14.41 15.80 -0.95
CA PRO A 392 -13.66 15.26 -2.10
C PRO A 392 -12.19 15.70 -2.08
N GLY A 393 -11.28 14.75 -2.25
CA GLY A 393 -9.84 15.01 -2.28
C GLY A 393 -9.19 15.29 -0.92
N VAL A 394 -9.94 15.18 0.19
CA VAL A 394 -9.40 15.37 1.54
C VAL A 394 -9.05 14.02 2.16
N ALA A 395 -7.85 13.94 2.76
CA ALA A 395 -7.40 12.77 3.49
C ALA A 395 -7.79 12.83 4.98
N TYR A 396 -8.13 11.68 5.55
CA TYR A 396 -8.51 11.49 6.95
C TYR A 396 -7.75 10.29 7.56
N PRO A 397 -7.34 10.32 8.85
CA PRO A 397 -7.70 11.33 9.84
C PRO A 397 -6.99 12.68 9.66
N ARG A 398 -7.61 13.76 10.14
CA ARG A 398 -6.98 15.09 10.22
C ARG A 398 -7.32 15.78 11.54
N CYS A 399 -6.31 16.34 12.20
CA CYS A 399 -6.47 17.20 13.36
C CYS A 399 -6.86 18.62 12.91
N LEU A 400 -8.00 19.11 13.39
CA LEU A 400 -8.48 20.46 13.06
C LEU A 400 -7.89 21.51 13.99
N THR A 401 -7.76 21.18 15.27
CA THR A 401 -7.30 22.09 16.32
C THR A 401 -7.19 21.32 17.65
N GLY A 402 -6.65 21.96 18.66
CA GLY A 402 -6.41 21.38 19.98
C GLY A 402 -5.92 22.44 20.94
N ARG A 403 -5.54 21.99 22.13
CA ARG A 403 -4.97 22.86 23.15
C ARG A 403 -4.00 22.09 24.03
N ARG A 404 -2.86 22.73 24.32
CA ARG A 404 -1.80 22.27 25.23
C ARG A 404 -1.05 21.03 24.77
N ALA A 405 0.18 20.92 25.23
CA ALA A 405 1.00 19.75 25.01
C ALA A 405 0.38 18.58 25.78
N ALA A 406 0.54 17.38 25.23
CA ALA A 406 0.17 16.18 25.95
C ALA A 406 1.21 15.90 27.06
N PRO A 407 0.84 15.17 28.12
CA PRO A 407 1.81 14.63 29.06
C PRO A 407 2.82 13.72 28.36
N PRO A 408 4.12 13.77 28.72
CA PRO A 408 5.07 12.75 28.30
C PRO A 408 4.65 11.36 28.75
N GLU A 409 5.05 10.34 27.99
CA GLU A 409 4.94 8.93 28.40
C GLU A 409 5.55 8.72 29.79
N ASP A 410 4.98 7.77 30.53
CA ASP A 410 5.45 7.35 31.87
C ASP A 410 5.60 8.48 32.91
N SER A 411 4.88 9.60 32.74
CA SER A 411 4.97 10.77 33.63
C SER A 411 4.19 10.63 34.94
N GLY A 412 3.58 9.47 35.22
CA GLY A 412 2.92 9.15 36.48
C GLY A 412 1.46 9.59 36.53
N GLY A 413 0.76 9.50 35.41
CA GLY A 413 -0.64 9.90 35.27
C GLY A 413 -0.84 11.40 35.48
N ILE A 414 -2.11 11.81 35.59
CA ILE A 414 -2.44 13.25 35.60
C ILE A 414 -1.82 14.02 36.79
N TRP A 415 -1.59 13.33 37.91
CA TRP A 415 -0.97 13.91 39.10
C TRP A 415 0.54 14.02 38.96
N GLY A 416 1.19 12.99 38.39
CA GLY A 416 2.61 13.01 38.09
C GLY A 416 2.95 14.09 37.06
N TYR A 417 2.15 14.24 36.01
CA TYR A 417 2.31 15.32 35.04
C TYR A 417 2.13 16.72 35.65
N ALA A 418 1.11 16.90 36.50
CA ALA A 418 0.92 18.17 37.20
C ALA A 418 2.12 18.50 38.11
N HIS A 419 2.63 17.49 38.81
CA HIS A 419 3.85 17.64 39.62
C HIS A 419 5.06 17.98 38.75
N LEU A 420 5.26 17.29 37.61
CA LEU A 420 6.33 17.57 36.66
C LEU A 420 6.30 19.03 36.20
N CYS A 421 5.12 19.55 35.83
CA CYS A 421 4.97 20.96 35.46
C CYS A 421 5.38 21.90 36.60
N ASP A 422 4.99 21.61 37.85
CA ASP A 422 5.38 22.41 39.01
C ASP A 422 6.89 22.34 39.26
N VAL A 423 7.51 21.16 39.11
CA VAL A 423 8.95 20.97 39.24
C VAL A 423 9.68 21.82 38.21
N LEU A 424 9.35 21.70 36.92
CA LEU A 424 10.04 22.42 35.84
C LEU A 424 9.87 23.94 35.91
N ALA A 425 8.74 24.41 36.46
CA ALA A 425 8.49 25.84 36.66
C ALA A 425 9.32 26.47 37.79
N ASP A 426 9.88 25.68 38.71
CA ASP A 426 10.75 26.15 39.80
C ASP A 426 12.20 25.65 39.63
N PRO A 427 13.12 26.47 39.09
CA PRO A 427 14.54 26.13 38.96
C PRO A 427 15.26 25.82 40.28
N LYS A 428 14.62 26.05 41.45
CA LYS A 428 15.16 25.73 42.76
C LYS A 428 14.54 24.45 43.36
N HIS A 429 13.58 23.83 42.66
CA HIS A 429 12.99 22.59 43.11
C HIS A 429 14.09 21.51 43.21
N PRO A 430 14.12 20.69 44.28
CA PRO A 430 15.17 19.68 44.46
C PRO A 430 15.22 18.65 43.32
N GLU A 431 14.09 18.37 42.69
CA GLU A 431 13.97 17.46 41.54
C GLU A 431 14.18 18.16 40.17
N HIS A 432 14.41 19.48 40.11
CA HIS A 432 14.43 20.23 38.84
C HIS A 432 15.44 19.67 37.83
N ALA A 433 16.69 19.50 38.25
CA ALA A 433 17.75 18.98 37.39
C ALA A 433 17.51 17.51 36.98
N GLU A 434 17.00 16.69 37.89
CA GLU A 434 16.68 15.28 37.61
C GLU A 434 15.56 15.15 36.57
N ARG A 435 14.52 16.01 36.63
CA ARG A 435 13.43 15.98 35.65
C ARG A 435 13.83 16.50 34.28
N LEU A 436 14.76 17.46 34.20
CA LEU A 436 15.34 17.87 32.92
C LEU A 436 16.16 16.75 32.28
N GLU A 437 16.98 16.06 33.06
CA GLU A 437 17.74 14.89 32.60
C GLU A 437 16.80 13.76 32.15
N TRP A 438 15.72 13.50 32.89
CA TRP A 438 14.73 12.47 32.53
C TRP A 438 13.99 12.79 31.22
N LEU A 439 13.71 14.06 30.94
CA LEU A 439 13.09 14.51 29.69
C LEU A 439 14.09 14.67 28.53
N ASP A 440 15.39 14.45 28.77
CA ASP A 440 16.48 14.76 27.83
C ASP A 440 16.44 16.22 27.33
N LEU A 441 16.20 17.17 28.25
CA LEU A 441 16.11 18.61 27.94
C LEU A 441 17.29 19.40 28.54
N ASP A 442 17.88 20.26 27.72
CA ASP A 442 18.91 21.20 28.16
C ASP A 442 18.34 22.34 29.03
N SER A 443 17.08 22.73 28.78
CA SER A 443 16.41 23.81 29.51
C SER A 443 14.92 23.55 29.72
N ALA A 444 14.40 23.96 30.88
CA ALA A 444 12.96 23.92 31.18
C ALA A 444 12.11 24.78 30.24
N THR A 445 12.72 25.74 29.53
CA THR A 445 12.03 26.55 28.51
C THR A 445 11.69 25.77 27.25
N ASP A 446 12.34 24.63 27.03
CA ASP A 446 12.12 23.77 25.86
C ASP A 446 10.87 22.89 26.08
N PHE A 447 10.35 22.85 27.31
CA PHE A 447 9.08 22.25 27.66
C PHE A 447 8.00 23.33 27.85
N ASP A 448 7.14 23.51 26.84
CA ASP A 448 5.96 24.37 26.94
C ASP A 448 4.67 23.55 27.10
N PRO A 449 4.11 23.42 28.33
CA PRO A 449 2.87 22.69 28.55
C PRO A 449 1.63 23.38 27.96
N ALA A 450 1.77 24.61 27.42
CA ALA A 450 0.72 25.32 26.72
C ALA A 450 0.80 25.17 25.19
N ALA A 451 1.93 24.71 24.65
CA ALA A 451 2.15 24.58 23.21
C ALA A 451 1.16 23.61 22.57
N PHE A 452 0.75 23.88 21.34
CA PHE A 452 0.00 22.95 20.50
C PHE A 452 0.10 23.45 19.06
N ASP A 453 0.55 22.59 18.17
CA ASP A 453 0.57 22.83 16.73
C ASP A 453 -0.27 21.74 16.05
N ALA A 454 -1.25 22.16 15.24
CA ALA A 454 -2.08 21.22 14.51
C ALA A 454 -1.35 20.66 13.28
N ASP A 455 -0.44 21.42 12.69
CA ASP A 455 0.30 21.01 11.49
C ASP A 455 1.30 19.90 11.85
N GLU A 456 2.04 20.06 12.96
CA GLU A 456 2.93 19.02 13.49
C GLU A 456 2.16 17.71 13.77
N VAL A 457 0.99 17.80 14.41
CA VAL A 457 0.13 16.61 14.64
C VAL A 457 -0.35 15.99 13.32
N ASN A 458 -0.67 16.80 12.31
CA ASN A 458 -1.08 16.30 11.00
C ASN A 458 0.07 15.65 10.23
N ASP A 459 1.32 16.06 10.45
CA ASP A 459 2.49 15.39 9.88
C ASP A 459 2.59 13.94 10.39
N TYR A 460 2.33 13.70 11.68
CA TYR A 460 2.23 12.34 12.23
C TYR A 460 1.05 11.57 11.64
N LEU A 461 -0.15 12.17 11.65
CA LEU A 461 -1.37 11.53 11.13
C LEU A 461 -1.31 11.21 9.63
N SER A 462 -0.46 11.89 8.86
CA SER A 462 -0.31 11.68 7.40
C SER A 462 0.03 10.25 7.03
N ARG A 463 0.71 9.50 7.92
CA ARG A 463 1.04 8.08 7.76
C ARG A 463 -0.21 7.19 7.74
N GLN A 464 -1.28 7.65 8.39
CA GLN A 464 -2.56 6.95 8.48
C GLN A 464 -3.59 7.46 7.48
N ALA A 465 -3.39 8.68 6.95
CA ALA A 465 -4.41 9.44 6.26
C ALA A 465 -4.74 8.87 4.87
N LYS A 466 -6.03 8.78 4.54
CA LYS A 466 -6.50 8.35 3.21
C LYS A 466 -7.67 9.17 2.68
N VAL A 467 -7.75 9.31 1.35
CA VAL A 467 -8.86 9.98 0.67
C VAL A 467 -9.96 8.94 0.40
N PRO A 468 -11.15 9.05 1.01
CA PRO A 468 -12.17 7.99 0.94
C PRO A 468 -12.88 7.85 -0.42
N ILE A 469 -12.76 8.86 -1.30
CA ILE A 469 -13.36 8.86 -2.64
C ILE A 469 -12.43 9.65 -3.58
N LYS A 470 -11.86 8.97 -4.58
CA LYS A 470 -11.13 9.62 -5.68
C LYS A 470 -12.15 10.30 -6.62
N PRO A 471 -11.92 11.55 -7.06
CA PRO A 471 -12.86 12.30 -7.89
C PRO A 471 -13.12 11.68 -9.27
#